data_AF-A0A117SWL6-F1
#
_entry.id   AF-A0A117SWL6-F1
#
_cell.length_a   1.000
_cell.length_b   1.000
_cell.length_c   1.000
_cell.angle_alpha   90.00
_cell.angle_beta   90.00
_cell.angle_gamma   90.00
#
_symmetry.space_group_name_H-M   'P 1'
#
loop_
_entity.id
_entity.type
_entity.pdbx_description
1 polymer ?
#
loop_
_entity_poly.entity_id
_entity_poly.type
_entity_poly.pdbx_seq_one_letter_code
_entity_poly.pdbx_strand_id
1 'polypeptide(L)'
;MVLFDPGPKESRADLFGRDEELGRISNFLSGSSRLLVIYGIRRIGKTSVLKVALNESHIPYCYIDAKALEGDLSVRRLYGLVSRCLSEVAVRFRLEDVIRRIARSLRGIHVLGSGVDLSIYIEQGKVYLTDLLSKISESLDRFVLAIDEAQWLRLLKGHGKVDMALVLAYVYDNLSNVKVILTGSEVGLLNDFIGFNDVRSPLYGRIMDELTLEPFSREKSMEFLRLGFRQYGVDVDEDEIREVVDRLDGIVGWLTYYGYMRAVRGVKPVEVYNEALALINEELRSLLSRSRYYAAGA
;
A
#
# COMPACT_ATOMS: atom_id res chain seq x y z
N MET A 1 21.83 -3.76 2.57
CA MET A 1 20.91 -4.26 3.61
C MET A 1 20.94 -3.30 4.77
N VAL A 2 19.88 -2.51 4.95
CA VAL A 2 19.79 -1.51 6.01
C VAL A 2 18.45 -1.65 6.73
N LEU A 3 18.41 -2.46 7.79
CA LEU A 3 17.16 -2.79 8.49
C LEU A 3 16.52 -1.59 9.20
N PHE A 4 17.35 -0.66 9.68
CA PHE A 4 16.88 0.56 10.35
C PHE A 4 16.63 1.74 9.42
N ASP A 5 16.50 1.53 8.10
CA ASP A 5 15.96 2.57 7.24
C ASP A 5 14.47 2.81 7.61
N PRO A 6 14.03 4.04 7.93
CA PRO A 6 12.63 4.30 8.28
C PRO A 6 11.67 4.21 7.07
N GLY A 7 12.18 4.22 5.83
CA GLY A 7 11.37 4.11 4.62
C GLY A 7 10.78 2.71 4.39
N PRO A 8 9.69 2.59 3.60
CA PRO A 8 9.19 1.30 3.17
C PRO A 8 10.24 0.51 2.38
N LYS A 9 10.36 -0.78 2.64
CA LYS A 9 11.31 -1.66 1.96
C LYS A 9 10.77 -2.03 0.58
N GLU A 10 11.65 -2.04 -0.42
CA GLU A 10 11.29 -2.38 -1.80
C GLU A 10 12.05 -3.62 -2.32
N SER A 11 13.03 -4.11 -1.57
CA SER A 11 13.78 -5.32 -1.90
C SER A 11 13.65 -6.37 -0.78
N ARG A 12 13.66 -7.65 -1.15
CA ARG A 12 13.62 -8.74 -0.17
C ARG A 12 14.84 -8.77 0.73
N ALA A 13 16.00 -8.34 0.21
CA ALA A 13 17.22 -8.23 1.01
C ALA A 13 17.01 -7.28 2.20
N ASP A 14 16.25 -6.19 2.04
CA ASP A 14 16.04 -5.22 3.12
C ASP A 14 14.79 -5.54 3.99
N LEU A 15 14.03 -6.58 3.65
CA LEU A 15 12.83 -6.99 4.39
C LEU A 15 13.14 -8.16 5.32
N PHE A 16 13.18 -7.89 6.63
CA PHE A 16 13.40 -8.93 7.63
C PHE A 16 12.15 -9.79 7.85
N GLY A 17 12.32 -11.10 7.73
CA GLY A 17 11.24 -12.08 7.88
C GLY A 17 10.16 -11.90 6.82
N ARG A 18 8.90 -12.03 7.24
CA ARG A 18 7.70 -11.94 6.39
C ARG A 18 7.63 -12.94 5.22
N ASP A 19 8.40 -14.02 5.27
CA ASP A 19 8.45 -15.02 4.20
C ASP A 19 7.11 -15.72 3.96
N GLU A 20 6.35 -15.97 5.03
CA GLU A 20 5.01 -16.54 4.94
C GLU A 20 4.05 -15.58 4.22
N GLU A 21 4.04 -14.31 4.61
CA GLU A 21 3.19 -13.28 4.00
C GLU A 21 3.55 -13.05 2.54
N LEU A 22 4.84 -13.00 2.19
CA LEU A 22 5.30 -12.94 0.80
C LEU A 22 4.84 -14.18 0.01
N GLY A 23 4.95 -15.37 0.60
CA GLY A 23 4.48 -16.62 0.00
C GLY A 23 2.98 -16.60 -0.28
N ARG A 24 2.17 -16.08 0.65
CA ARG A 24 0.72 -15.94 0.48
C ARG A 24 0.36 -14.95 -0.63
N ILE A 25 1.06 -13.82 -0.73
CA ILE A 25 0.86 -12.86 -1.83
C ILE A 25 1.29 -13.48 -3.17
N SER A 26 2.41 -14.21 -3.21
CA SER A 26 2.88 -14.91 -4.42
C SER A 26 1.89 -15.97 -4.89
N ASN A 27 1.33 -16.76 -3.97
CA ASN A 27 0.27 -17.74 -4.26
C ASN A 27 -0.99 -17.06 -4.79
N PHE A 28 -1.39 -15.93 -4.20
CA PHE A 28 -2.48 -15.11 -4.74
C PHE A 28 -2.18 -14.63 -6.17
N LEU A 29 -0.98 -14.08 -6.42
CA LEU A 29 -0.59 -13.55 -7.73
C LEU A 29 -0.49 -14.61 -8.82
N SER A 30 -0.18 -15.85 -8.46
CA SER A 30 -0.10 -16.98 -9.39
C SER A 30 -1.42 -17.74 -9.57
N GLY A 31 -2.28 -17.74 -8.54
CA GLY A 31 -3.55 -18.48 -8.50
C GLY A 31 -4.72 -17.84 -9.24
N SER A 32 -5.94 -18.35 -9.01
CA SER A 32 -7.18 -17.91 -9.66
C SER A 32 -7.92 -16.78 -8.95
N SER A 33 -7.63 -16.52 -7.67
CA SER A 33 -8.25 -15.44 -6.90
C SER A 33 -7.94 -14.08 -7.52
N ARG A 34 -8.90 -13.15 -7.48
CA ARG A 34 -8.81 -11.86 -8.21
C ARG A 34 -8.66 -10.65 -7.30
N LEU A 35 -8.98 -10.81 -6.03
CA LEU A 35 -8.95 -9.74 -5.04
C LEU A 35 -8.33 -10.27 -3.74
N LEU A 36 -7.29 -9.60 -3.28
CA LEU A 36 -6.64 -9.84 -1.99
C LEU A 36 -6.76 -8.58 -1.13
N VAL A 37 -7.14 -8.77 0.13
CA VAL A 37 -7.17 -7.70 1.13
C VAL A 37 -6.11 -7.98 2.19
N ILE A 38 -5.22 -7.01 2.38
CA ILE A 38 -4.12 -7.06 3.34
C ILE A 38 -4.44 -6.14 4.53
N TYR A 39 -4.70 -6.75 5.67
CA TYR A 39 -4.98 -6.09 6.94
C TYR A 39 -3.73 -5.98 7.81
N GLY A 40 -3.83 -5.12 8.83
CA GLY A 40 -2.83 -4.99 9.88
C GLY A 40 -2.72 -3.55 10.35
N ILE A 41 -2.29 -3.35 11.59
CA ILE A 41 -2.19 -2.02 12.19
C ILE A 41 -1.21 -1.09 11.46
N ARG A 42 -1.23 0.20 11.78
CA ARG A 42 -0.22 1.15 11.27
C ARG A 42 1.18 0.69 11.68
N ARG A 43 2.17 0.94 10.80
CA ARG A 43 3.59 0.63 11.01
C ARG A 43 3.94 -0.87 11.11
N ILE A 44 3.01 -1.77 10.84
CA ILE A 44 3.27 -3.22 10.89
C ILE A 44 4.12 -3.76 9.72
N GLY A 45 4.24 -2.97 8.65
CA GLY A 45 5.05 -3.32 7.46
C GLY A 45 4.26 -3.65 6.19
N LYS A 46 2.93 -3.47 6.14
CA LYS A 46 2.08 -3.77 4.96
C LYS A 46 2.65 -3.23 3.64
N THR A 47 2.95 -1.94 3.57
CA THR A 47 3.52 -1.30 2.38
C THR A 47 4.83 -1.94 1.95
N SER A 48 5.69 -2.31 2.90
CA SER A 48 6.98 -2.94 2.59
C SER A 48 6.79 -4.34 2.01
N VAL A 49 5.96 -5.17 2.65
CA VAL A 49 5.65 -6.52 2.17
C VAL A 49 5.00 -6.47 0.79
N LEU A 50 4.04 -5.56 0.57
CA LEU A 50 3.38 -5.39 -0.72
C LEU A 50 4.37 -4.96 -1.82
N LYS A 51 5.19 -3.93 -1.58
CA LYS A 51 6.17 -3.46 -2.57
C LYS A 51 7.19 -4.54 -2.93
N VAL A 52 7.71 -5.27 -1.94
CA VAL A 52 8.63 -6.39 -2.18
C VAL A 52 7.95 -7.48 -3.02
N ALA A 53 6.74 -7.91 -2.65
CA ALA A 53 6.02 -8.93 -3.40
C ALA A 53 5.74 -8.51 -4.86
N LEU A 54 5.35 -7.24 -5.08
CA LEU A 54 5.13 -6.71 -6.43
C LEU A 54 6.42 -6.69 -7.26
N ASN A 55 7.53 -6.26 -6.66
CA ASN A 55 8.84 -6.23 -7.32
C ASN A 55 9.37 -7.63 -7.67
N GLU A 56 9.14 -8.62 -6.82
CA GLU A 56 9.52 -10.02 -7.08
C GLU A 56 8.59 -10.73 -8.07
N SER A 57 7.36 -10.24 -8.28
CA SER A 57 6.38 -10.90 -9.15
C SER A 57 6.72 -10.85 -10.64
N HIS A 58 7.52 -9.86 -11.07
CA HIS A 58 7.76 -9.53 -12.47
C HIS A 58 6.49 -9.27 -13.32
N ILE A 59 5.32 -9.10 -12.69
CA ILE A 59 4.06 -8.75 -13.37
C ILE A 59 3.97 -7.22 -13.46
N PRO A 60 3.58 -6.64 -14.61
CA PRO A 60 3.26 -5.22 -14.69
C PRO A 60 2.24 -4.82 -13.62
N TYR A 61 2.59 -3.85 -12.78
CA TYR A 61 1.73 -3.43 -11.69
C TYR A 61 1.65 -1.92 -11.57
N CYS A 62 0.47 -1.42 -11.21
CA CYS A 62 0.26 -0.08 -10.75
C CYS A 62 0.06 -0.08 -9.22
N TYR A 63 0.93 0.64 -8.52
CA TYR A 63 0.83 0.87 -7.07
C TYR A 63 0.32 2.28 -6.80
N ILE A 64 -0.80 2.40 -6.10
CA ILE A 64 -1.44 3.67 -5.73
C ILE A 64 -1.51 3.76 -4.22
N ASP A 65 -0.84 4.76 -3.63
CA ASP A 65 -1.08 5.14 -2.23
C ASP A 65 -2.32 6.03 -2.14
N ALA A 66 -3.45 5.46 -1.70
CA ALA A 66 -4.71 6.19 -1.58
C ALA A 66 -4.68 7.22 -0.44
N LYS A 67 -3.74 7.12 0.52
CA LYS A 67 -3.54 8.16 1.53
C LYS A 67 -3.15 9.51 0.92
N ALA A 68 -2.57 9.52 -0.28
CA ALA A 68 -2.22 10.75 -0.99
C ALA A 68 -3.44 11.60 -1.46
N LEU A 69 -4.66 11.09 -1.24
CA LEU A 69 -5.94 11.80 -1.39
C LEU A 69 -6.36 12.56 -0.11
N GLU A 70 -5.69 12.31 1.02
CA GLU A 70 -5.92 13.05 2.25
C GLU A 70 -5.72 14.56 2.00
N GLY A 71 -6.73 15.36 2.38
CA GLY A 71 -6.73 16.81 2.14
C GLY A 71 -7.21 17.26 0.76
N ASP A 72 -7.23 16.38 -0.26
CA ASP A 72 -7.75 16.68 -1.60
C ASP A 72 -8.46 15.46 -2.21
N LEU A 73 -9.77 15.37 -1.92
CA LEU A 73 -10.65 14.29 -2.37
C LEU A 73 -11.28 14.57 -3.75
N SER A 74 -10.56 15.30 -4.61
CA SER A 74 -11.04 15.60 -5.96
C SER A 74 -10.77 14.45 -6.94
N VAL A 75 -11.64 14.34 -7.94
CA VAL A 75 -11.42 13.42 -9.06
C VAL A 75 -10.15 13.79 -9.82
N ARG A 76 -9.81 15.09 -9.90
CA ARG A 76 -8.55 15.56 -10.50
C ARG A 76 -7.34 14.91 -9.80
N ARG A 77 -7.34 14.90 -8.46
CA ARG A 77 -6.28 14.28 -7.68
C ARG A 77 -6.19 12.78 -7.93
N LEU A 78 -7.31 12.06 -7.96
CA LEU A 78 -7.37 10.64 -8.30
C LEU A 78 -6.75 10.36 -9.67
N TYR A 79 -7.18 11.09 -10.71
CA TYR A 79 -6.63 10.93 -12.07
C TYR A 79 -5.15 11.29 -12.14
N GLY A 80 -4.69 12.24 -11.33
CA GLY A 80 -3.27 12.54 -11.15
C GLY A 80 -2.47 11.36 -10.57
N LEU A 81 -3.01 10.66 -9.57
CA LEU A 81 -2.39 9.45 -9.01
C LEU A 81 -2.32 8.33 -10.06
N VAL A 82 -3.42 8.09 -10.79
CA VAL A 82 -3.45 7.09 -11.87
C VAL A 82 -2.47 7.45 -12.99
N SER A 83 -2.42 8.71 -13.41
CA SER A 83 -1.50 9.21 -14.44
C SER A 83 -0.03 9.00 -14.06
N ARG A 84 0.34 9.34 -12.82
CA ARG A 84 1.69 9.11 -12.29
C ARG A 84 2.01 7.62 -12.27
N CYS A 85 1.08 6.82 -11.73
CA CYS A 85 1.26 5.38 -11.64
C CYS A 85 1.49 4.74 -13.01
N LEU A 86 0.67 5.08 -14.02
CA LEU A 86 0.88 4.57 -15.38
C LEU A 86 2.22 5.00 -15.97
N SER A 87 2.70 6.22 -15.67
CA SER A 87 4.01 6.67 -16.13
C SER A 87 5.11 5.78 -15.54
N GLU A 88 5.04 5.52 -14.24
CA GLU A 88 5.97 4.61 -13.56
C GLU A 88 5.90 3.19 -14.12
N VAL A 89 4.69 2.64 -14.34
CA VAL A 89 4.51 1.31 -14.95
C VAL A 89 5.16 1.26 -16.33
N ALA A 90 4.90 2.28 -17.16
CA ALA A 90 5.39 2.33 -18.53
C ALA A 90 6.91 2.34 -18.60
N VAL A 91 7.57 3.10 -17.73
CA VAL A 91 9.03 3.14 -17.63
C VAL A 91 9.57 1.83 -17.04
N ARG A 92 9.05 1.41 -15.87
CA ARG A 92 9.53 0.25 -15.11
C ARG A 92 9.46 -1.05 -15.92
N PHE A 93 8.39 -1.24 -16.69
CA PHE A 93 8.14 -2.45 -17.46
C PHE A 93 8.36 -2.28 -18.97
N ARG A 94 8.91 -1.14 -19.41
CA ARG A 94 9.15 -0.82 -20.83
C ARG A 94 7.89 -0.96 -21.71
N LEU A 95 6.76 -0.48 -21.20
CA LEU A 95 5.44 -0.56 -21.84
C LEU A 95 5.06 0.70 -22.61
N GLU A 96 6.03 1.51 -23.03
CA GLU A 96 5.77 2.76 -23.76
C GLU A 96 4.88 2.55 -24.99
N ASP A 97 5.22 1.57 -25.84
CA ASP A 97 4.43 1.28 -27.06
C ASP A 97 3.01 0.81 -26.73
N VAL A 98 2.86 0.05 -25.64
CA VAL A 98 1.55 -0.40 -25.15
C VAL A 98 0.70 0.81 -24.75
N ILE A 99 1.25 1.70 -23.93
CA ILE A 99 0.54 2.92 -23.51
C ILE A 99 0.22 3.80 -24.71
N ARG A 100 1.12 3.97 -25.68
CA ARG A 100 0.85 4.74 -26.91
C ARG A 100 -0.28 4.13 -27.74
N ARG A 101 -0.41 2.80 -27.78
CA ARG A 101 -1.58 2.13 -28.39
C ARG A 101 -2.86 2.45 -27.64
N ILE A 102 -2.85 2.33 -26.31
CA ILE A 102 -4.00 2.66 -25.46
C ILE A 102 -4.42 4.12 -25.66
N ALA A 103 -3.46 5.06 -25.68
CA ALA A 103 -3.73 6.48 -25.88
C ALA A 103 -4.34 6.81 -27.25
N ARG A 104 -3.99 6.05 -28.30
CA ARG A 104 -4.66 6.18 -29.61
C ARG A 104 -6.11 5.68 -29.59
N SER A 105 -6.44 4.74 -28.71
CA SER A 105 -7.78 4.17 -28.59
C SER A 105 -8.71 4.98 -27.67
N LEU A 106 -8.17 5.66 -26.66
CA LEU A 106 -8.92 6.43 -25.68
C LEU A 106 -8.60 7.92 -25.79
N ARG A 107 -9.55 8.70 -26.30
CA ARG A 107 -9.41 10.17 -26.40
C ARG A 107 -9.28 10.77 -24.99
N GLY A 108 -8.24 11.58 -24.79
CA GLY A 108 -7.97 12.24 -23.51
C GLY A 108 -6.79 11.65 -22.72
N ILE A 109 -6.11 10.63 -23.25
CA ILE A 109 -4.81 10.18 -22.75
C ILE A 109 -3.71 10.83 -23.59
N HIS A 110 -2.80 11.54 -22.91
CA HIS A 110 -1.67 12.21 -23.53
C HIS A 110 -0.38 11.56 -23.06
N VAL A 111 0.50 11.24 -24.00
CA VAL A 111 1.80 10.61 -23.74
C VAL A 111 2.88 11.55 -24.24
N LEU A 112 3.69 12.08 -23.32
CA LEU A 112 4.75 13.05 -23.59
C LEU A 112 6.11 12.46 -23.22
N GLY A 113 7.16 12.86 -23.94
CA GLY A 113 8.50 12.29 -23.74
C GLY A 113 8.62 10.85 -24.24
N SER A 114 9.72 10.19 -23.88
CA SER A 114 10.04 8.79 -24.24
C SER A 114 11.09 8.23 -23.27
N GLY A 115 11.20 6.91 -23.18
CA GLY A 115 12.20 6.26 -22.32
C GLY A 115 12.01 6.65 -20.85
N VAL A 116 13.09 7.08 -20.19
CA VAL A 116 13.04 7.46 -18.76
C VAL A 116 12.27 8.76 -18.49
N ASP A 117 12.11 9.61 -19.50
CA ASP A 117 11.41 10.90 -19.39
C ASP A 117 9.92 10.81 -19.81
N LEU A 118 9.40 9.58 -19.97
CA LEU A 118 8.02 9.34 -20.36
C LEU A 118 7.04 9.81 -19.27
N SER A 119 6.08 10.64 -19.65
CA SER A 119 4.99 11.09 -18.78
C SER A 119 3.64 10.90 -19.46
N ILE A 120 2.67 10.47 -18.66
CA ILE A 120 1.31 10.19 -19.09
C ILE A 120 0.38 11.13 -18.31
N TYR A 121 -0.56 11.74 -19.02
CA TYR A 121 -1.61 12.56 -18.44
C TYR A 121 -2.98 12.09 -18.94
N ILE A 122 -3.89 11.84 -18.00
CA ILE A 122 -5.27 11.45 -18.29
C ILE A 122 -6.19 12.62 -17.99
N GLU A 123 -6.93 13.08 -19.00
CA GLU A 123 -7.94 14.10 -18.86
C GLU A 123 -9.16 13.60 -18.09
N GLN A 124 -9.39 14.17 -16.90
CA GLN A 124 -10.61 13.95 -16.14
C GLN A 124 -11.84 14.32 -16.99
N GLY A 125 -12.86 13.45 -16.96
CA GLY A 125 -14.14 13.68 -17.64
C GLY A 125 -14.15 13.25 -19.11
N LYS A 126 -13.00 12.91 -19.71
CA LYS A 126 -12.92 12.30 -21.04
C LYS A 126 -12.70 10.78 -21.01
N VAL A 127 -12.02 10.28 -19.99
CA VAL A 127 -11.67 8.87 -19.86
C VAL A 127 -12.27 8.31 -18.58
N TYR A 128 -13.04 7.23 -18.64
CA TYR A 128 -13.47 6.52 -17.45
C TYR A 128 -12.39 5.53 -17.00
N LEU A 129 -12.23 5.33 -15.68
CA LEU A 129 -11.24 4.39 -15.15
C LEU A 129 -11.51 2.94 -15.58
N THR A 130 -12.78 2.56 -15.74
CA THR A 130 -13.17 1.24 -16.27
C THR A 130 -12.64 1.04 -17.69
N ASP A 131 -12.81 2.02 -18.58
CA ASP A 131 -12.34 1.93 -19.97
C ASP A 131 -10.82 1.85 -20.04
N LEU A 132 -10.14 2.65 -19.23
CA LEU A 132 -8.68 2.62 -19.11
C LEU A 132 -8.18 1.25 -18.66
N LEU A 133 -8.76 0.69 -17.60
CA LEU A 133 -8.39 -0.62 -17.08
C LEU A 133 -8.72 -1.73 -18.07
N SER A 134 -9.82 -1.64 -18.81
CA SER A 134 -10.15 -2.57 -19.90
C SER A 134 -9.12 -2.51 -21.01
N LYS A 135 -8.67 -1.33 -21.44
CA LYS A 135 -7.60 -1.22 -22.46
C LYS A 135 -6.24 -1.72 -21.99
N ILE A 136 -5.94 -1.58 -20.71
CA ILE A 136 -4.75 -2.20 -20.10
C ILE A 136 -4.88 -3.73 -20.11
N SER A 137 -6.03 -4.24 -19.68
CA SER A 137 -6.36 -5.66 -19.66
C SER A 137 -6.32 -6.29 -21.06
N GLU A 138 -6.84 -5.62 -22.09
CA GLU A 138 -6.75 -6.09 -23.49
C GLU A 138 -5.31 -6.12 -24.02
N SER A 139 -4.41 -5.29 -23.45
CA SER A 139 -3.06 -5.08 -24.00
C SER A 139 -1.96 -5.84 -23.28
N LEU A 140 -2.23 -6.44 -22.12
CA LEU A 140 -1.26 -7.13 -21.26
C LEU A 140 -1.79 -8.50 -20.85
N ASP A 141 -0.92 -9.50 -20.76
CA ASP A 141 -1.34 -10.86 -20.35
C ASP A 141 -1.73 -10.94 -18.88
N ARG A 142 -1.10 -10.12 -18.03
CA ARG A 142 -1.39 -9.98 -16.59
C ARG A 142 -1.09 -8.55 -16.14
N PHE A 143 -1.90 -8.06 -15.21
CA PHE A 143 -1.70 -6.76 -14.59
C PHE A 143 -2.13 -6.78 -13.12
N VAL A 144 -1.43 -6.06 -12.25
CA VAL A 144 -1.81 -5.91 -10.84
C VAL A 144 -2.16 -4.45 -10.54
N LEU A 145 -3.35 -4.22 -10.01
CA LEU A 145 -3.74 -2.94 -9.40
C LEU A 145 -3.61 -3.06 -7.88
N ALA A 146 -2.55 -2.50 -7.32
CA ALA A 146 -2.29 -2.47 -5.89
C ALA A 146 -2.66 -1.09 -5.32
N ILE A 147 -3.57 -1.06 -4.35
CA ILE A 147 -4.05 0.16 -3.71
C ILE A 147 -3.74 0.08 -2.22
N ASP A 148 -2.78 0.89 -1.78
CA ASP A 148 -2.35 0.99 -0.39
C ASP A 148 -3.26 1.98 0.37
N GLU A 149 -3.59 1.66 1.62
CA GLU A 149 -4.52 2.43 2.47
C GLU A 149 -5.88 2.69 1.78
N ALA A 150 -6.44 1.65 1.15
CA ALA A 150 -7.63 1.72 0.30
C ALA A 150 -8.88 2.26 1.00
N GLN A 151 -8.92 2.29 2.35
CA GLN A 151 -10.02 2.90 3.09
C GLN A 151 -10.21 4.38 2.75
N TRP A 152 -9.19 5.08 2.24
CA TRP A 152 -9.33 6.47 1.79
C TRP A 152 -10.27 6.64 0.60
N LEU A 153 -10.40 5.61 -0.25
CA LEU A 153 -11.24 5.64 -1.44
C LEU A 153 -12.73 5.74 -1.10
N ARG A 154 -13.15 5.35 0.10
CA ARG A 154 -14.55 5.49 0.55
C ARG A 154 -15.04 6.94 0.55
N LEU A 155 -14.12 7.89 0.71
CA LEU A 155 -14.42 9.32 0.74
C LEU A 155 -14.61 9.91 -0.67
N LEU A 156 -14.37 9.12 -1.73
CA LEU A 156 -14.61 9.47 -3.13
C LEU A 156 -16.03 9.13 -3.60
N LYS A 157 -16.98 8.87 -2.69
CA LYS A 157 -18.40 8.68 -3.03
C LYS A 157 -19.17 10.02 -3.06
N GLY A 158 -20.22 10.09 -3.88
CA GLY A 158 -21.12 11.24 -3.99
C GLY A 158 -21.08 11.96 -5.34
N HIS A 159 -21.91 13.00 -5.50
CA HIS A 159 -22.07 13.73 -6.76
C HIS A 159 -20.74 14.29 -7.28
N GLY A 160 -20.45 14.02 -8.56
CA GLY A 160 -19.24 14.50 -9.23
C GLY A 160 -17.96 13.78 -8.82
N LYS A 161 -18.05 12.68 -8.04
CA LYS A 161 -16.91 11.85 -7.66
C LYS A 161 -16.93 10.48 -8.37
N VAL A 162 -15.86 9.70 -8.17
CA VAL A 162 -15.70 8.35 -8.74
C VAL A 162 -15.88 7.32 -7.63
N ASP A 163 -16.96 6.54 -7.70
CA ASP A 163 -17.15 5.42 -6.78
C ASP A 163 -16.20 4.28 -7.14
N MET A 164 -15.09 4.20 -6.43
CA MET A 164 -14.08 3.18 -6.63
C MET A 164 -14.58 1.77 -6.33
N ALA A 165 -15.61 1.59 -5.50
CA ALA A 165 -16.17 0.26 -5.26
C ALA A 165 -16.82 -0.29 -6.55
N LEU A 166 -17.53 0.56 -7.31
CA LEU A 166 -18.07 0.19 -8.63
C LEU A 166 -16.96 -0.12 -9.65
N VAL A 167 -15.89 0.66 -9.65
CA VAL A 167 -14.73 0.40 -10.52
C VAL A 167 -14.09 -0.95 -10.20
N LEU A 168 -13.85 -1.25 -8.92
CA LEU A 168 -13.26 -2.51 -8.49
C LEU A 168 -14.19 -3.71 -8.76
N ALA A 169 -15.50 -3.55 -8.59
CA ALA A 169 -16.49 -4.56 -8.95
C ALA A 169 -16.45 -4.88 -10.45
N TYR A 170 -16.40 -3.83 -11.30
CA TYR A 170 -16.24 -4.00 -12.74
C TYR A 170 -14.96 -4.77 -13.10
N VAL A 171 -13.82 -4.44 -12.48
CA VAL A 171 -12.55 -5.14 -12.69
C VAL A 171 -12.67 -6.62 -12.31
N TYR A 172 -13.26 -6.91 -11.14
CA TYR A 172 -13.46 -8.27 -10.66
C TYR A 172 -14.33 -9.10 -11.60
N ASP A 173 -15.38 -8.51 -12.17
CA ASP A 173 -16.32 -9.27 -12.99
C ASP A 173 -15.77 -9.47 -14.42
N ASN A 174 -15.12 -8.45 -14.99
CA ASN A 174 -14.88 -8.38 -16.43
C ASN A 174 -13.41 -8.59 -16.85
N LEU A 175 -12.42 -8.29 -15.99
CA LEU A 175 -11.00 -8.23 -16.40
C LEU A 175 -10.18 -9.38 -15.80
N SER A 176 -10.29 -10.59 -16.37
CA SER A 176 -9.81 -11.86 -15.77
C SER A 176 -8.31 -11.93 -15.50
N ASN A 177 -7.54 -11.15 -16.22
CA ASN A 177 -6.10 -11.00 -16.10
C ASN A 177 -5.66 -9.85 -15.18
N VAL A 178 -6.60 -9.09 -14.61
CA VAL A 178 -6.30 -8.03 -13.64
C VAL A 178 -6.53 -8.55 -12.24
N LYS A 179 -5.48 -8.51 -11.42
CA LYS A 179 -5.56 -8.79 -9.98
C LYS A 179 -5.57 -7.49 -9.20
N VAL A 180 -6.36 -7.45 -8.14
CA VAL A 180 -6.45 -6.30 -7.25
C VAL A 180 -5.90 -6.70 -5.88
N ILE A 181 -5.02 -5.86 -5.33
CA ILE A 181 -4.58 -5.97 -3.94
C ILE A 181 -4.96 -4.68 -3.23
N LEU A 182 -5.71 -4.78 -2.15
CA LEU A 182 -6.06 -3.66 -1.28
C LEU A 182 -5.32 -3.82 0.04
N THR A 183 -4.80 -2.74 0.61
CA THR A 183 -4.37 -2.74 2.01
C THR A 183 -5.21 -1.78 2.83
N GLY A 184 -5.23 -1.95 4.15
CA GLY A 184 -5.71 -0.90 5.03
C GLY A 184 -5.23 -1.05 6.46
N SER A 185 -4.88 0.08 7.08
CA SER A 185 -4.54 0.14 8.50
C SER A 185 -5.74 0.26 9.43
N GLU A 186 -6.91 0.63 8.89
CA GLU A 186 -8.14 0.89 9.65
C GLU A 186 -9.21 -0.13 9.21
N VAL A 187 -9.14 -1.35 9.76
CA VAL A 187 -9.92 -2.53 9.33
C VAL A 187 -11.41 -2.23 9.21
N GLY A 188 -12.01 -1.56 10.20
CA GLY A 188 -13.43 -1.18 10.16
C GLY A 188 -13.77 -0.30 8.96
N LEU A 189 -12.95 0.73 8.69
CA LEU A 189 -13.20 1.66 7.59
C LEU A 189 -12.97 1.02 6.22
N LEU A 190 -12.01 0.09 6.13
CA LEU A 190 -11.79 -0.70 4.92
C LEU A 190 -12.97 -1.66 4.69
N ASN A 191 -13.50 -2.28 5.74
CA ASN A 191 -14.69 -3.12 5.66
C ASN A 191 -15.93 -2.31 5.28
N ASP A 192 -16.07 -1.06 5.74
CA ASP A 192 -17.12 -0.13 5.27
C ASP A 192 -16.97 0.20 3.77
N PHE A 193 -15.73 0.37 3.30
CA PHE A 193 -15.46 0.63 1.89
C PHE A 193 -15.84 -0.55 0.99
N ILE A 194 -15.39 -1.75 1.38
CA ILE A 194 -15.68 -3.01 0.68
C ILE A 194 -17.16 -3.37 0.82
N GLY A 195 -17.77 -3.05 1.96
CA GLY A 195 -19.17 -3.33 2.26
C GLY A 195 -19.45 -4.81 2.45
N PHE A 196 -18.59 -5.52 3.20
CA PHE A 196 -18.73 -6.96 3.48
C PHE A 196 -20.11 -7.36 4.03
N ASN A 197 -20.75 -6.45 4.78
CA ASN A 197 -22.06 -6.69 5.41
C ASN A 197 -23.22 -5.92 4.73
N ASP A 198 -22.98 -5.23 3.61
CA ASP A 198 -24.04 -4.52 2.87
C ASP A 198 -24.28 -5.20 1.53
N VAL A 199 -25.44 -5.86 1.38
CA VAL A 199 -25.86 -6.52 0.13
C VAL A 199 -25.91 -5.55 -1.05
N ARG A 200 -26.06 -4.25 -0.80
CA ARG A 200 -26.06 -3.20 -1.84
C ARG A 200 -24.65 -2.77 -2.22
N SER A 201 -23.62 -3.20 -1.49
CA SER A 201 -22.24 -2.86 -1.82
C SER A 201 -21.86 -3.46 -3.17
N PRO A 202 -21.23 -2.68 -4.06
CA PRO A 202 -20.74 -3.19 -5.33
C PRO A 202 -19.81 -4.39 -5.21
N LEU A 203 -19.08 -4.54 -4.10
CA LEU A 203 -18.14 -5.66 -3.89
C LEU A 203 -18.73 -6.83 -3.11
N TYR A 204 -19.97 -6.72 -2.63
CA TYR A 204 -20.63 -7.79 -1.89
C TYR A 204 -20.73 -9.10 -2.71
N GLY A 205 -20.53 -10.24 -2.04
CA GLY A 205 -20.63 -11.57 -2.64
C GLY A 205 -19.45 -11.99 -3.53
N ARG A 206 -18.45 -11.13 -3.75
CA ARG A 206 -17.22 -11.49 -4.48
C ARG A 206 -16.23 -12.15 -3.53
N ILE A 207 -15.64 -13.26 -3.96
CA ILE A 207 -14.64 -13.99 -3.18
C ILE A 207 -13.38 -13.15 -3.08
N MET A 208 -12.89 -12.97 -1.87
CA MET A 208 -11.69 -12.21 -1.53
C MET A 208 -10.77 -13.08 -0.69
N ASP A 209 -9.48 -13.10 -1.03
CA ASP A 209 -8.47 -13.66 -0.15
C ASP A 209 -8.14 -12.61 0.92
N GLU A 210 -7.88 -13.04 2.15
CA GLU A 210 -7.51 -12.16 3.26
C GLU A 210 -6.15 -12.53 3.84
N LEU A 211 -5.32 -11.52 4.07
CA LEU A 211 -4.01 -11.66 4.71
C LEU A 211 -3.88 -10.61 5.82
N THR A 212 -3.70 -11.05 7.06
CA THR A 212 -3.44 -10.13 8.18
C THR A 212 -1.97 -10.17 8.55
N LEU A 213 -1.31 -9.01 8.56
CA LEU A 213 0.03 -8.87 9.10
C LEU A 213 -0.05 -8.64 10.60
N GLU A 214 0.52 -9.59 11.35
CA GLU A 214 0.63 -9.52 12.79
C GLU A 214 1.94 -8.84 13.24
N PRO A 215 2.02 -8.35 14.48
CA PRO A 215 3.29 -7.95 15.09
C PRO A 215 4.31 -9.09 15.09
N PHE A 216 5.59 -8.73 15.15
CA PHE A 216 6.63 -9.73 15.37
C PHE A 216 6.48 -10.33 16.77
N SER A 217 6.81 -11.63 16.89
CA SER A 217 6.98 -12.22 18.22
C SER A 217 8.11 -11.51 18.96
N ARG A 218 8.17 -11.70 20.28
CA ARG A 218 9.23 -11.15 21.12
C ARG A 218 10.61 -11.56 20.59
N GLU A 219 10.79 -12.84 20.30
CA GLU A 219 12.05 -13.42 19.79
C GLU A 219 12.43 -12.81 18.45
N LYS A 220 11.48 -12.71 17.52
CA LYS A 220 11.69 -12.14 16.19
C LYS A 220 12.02 -10.65 16.24
N SER A 221 11.43 -9.93 17.20
CA SER A 221 11.72 -8.51 17.44
C SER A 221 13.13 -8.32 17.99
N MET A 222 13.56 -9.17 18.92
CA MET A 222 14.92 -9.14 19.45
C MET A 222 15.94 -9.47 18.35
N GLU A 223 15.68 -10.48 17.53
CA GLU A 223 16.52 -10.83 16.38
C GLU A 223 16.64 -9.66 15.39
N PHE A 224 15.52 -9.03 15.04
CA PHE A 224 15.48 -7.85 14.17
C PHE A 224 16.39 -6.72 14.68
N LEU A 225 16.29 -6.39 15.98
CA LEU A 225 17.12 -5.35 16.60
C LEU A 225 18.61 -5.75 16.62
N ARG A 226 18.94 -6.97 17.05
CA ARG A 226 20.33 -7.46 17.08
C ARG A 226 20.99 -7.40 15.70
N LEU A 227 20.28 -7.85 14.66
CA LEU A 227 20.78 -7.81 13.29
C LEU A 227 20.94 -6.38 12.80
N GLY A 228 19.98 -5.50 13.08
CA GLY A 228 20.06 -4.09 12.73
C GLY A 228 21.26 -3.40 13.38
N PHE A 229 21.44 -3.52 14.70
CA PHE A 229 22.58 -2.92 15.40
C PHE A 229 23.92 -3.43 14.88
N ARG A 230 24.02 -4.74 14.59
CA ARG A 230 25.20 -5.34 13.97
C ARG A 230 25.52 -4.74 12.60
N GLN A 231 24.52 -4.48 11.76
CA GLN A 231 24.72 -3.85 10.44
C GLN A 231 25.32 -2.44 10.55
N TYR A 232 25.02 -1.74 11.65
CA TYR A 232 25.55 -0.40 11.92
C TYR A 232 26.82 -0.40 12.78
N GLY A 233 27.32 -1.57 13.19
CA GLY A 233 28.51 -1.68 14.06
C GLY A 233 28.32 -1.07 15.45
N VAL A 234 27.07 -0.98 15.93
CA VAL A 234 26.74 -0.45 17.24
C VAL A 234 26.53 -1.62 18.20
N ASP A 235 27.25 -1.61 19.32
CA ASP A 235 27.04 -2.57 20.40
C ASP A 235 25.99 -2.04 21.36
N VAL A 236 25.01 -2.88 21.70
CA VAL A 236 23.86 -2.53 22.52
C VAL A 236 23.63 -3.64 23.52
N ASP A 237 23.39 -3.26 24.78
CA ASP A 237 23.13 -4.22 25.84
C ASP A 237 21.86 -5.05 25.55
N GLU A 238 21.93 -6.34 25.86
CA GLU A 238 20.83 -7.26 25.67
C GLU A 238 19.61 -6.91 26.56
N ASP A 239 19.83 -6.27 27.71
CA ASP A 239 18.79 -5.72 28.57
C ASP A 239 18.08 -4.54 27.89
N GLU A 240 18.81 -3.66 27.17
CA GLU A 240 18.22 -2.57 26.38
C GLU A 240 17.34 -3.14 25.26
N ILE A 241 17.81 -4.16 24.53
CA ILE A 241 17.03 -4.83 23.48
C ILE A 241 15.73 -5.43 24.05
N ARG A 242 15.81 -6.12 25.20
CA ARG A 242 14.63 -6.70 25.87
C ARG A 242 13.64 -5.62 26.26
N GLU A 243 14.10 -4.54 26.88
CA GLU A 243 13.26 -3.42 27.29
C GLU A 243 12.53 -2.77 26.10
N VAL A 244 13.24 -2.56 24.97
CA VAL A 244 12.65 -1.99 23.76
C VAL A 244 11.53 -2.89 23.23
N VAL A 245 11.77 -4.20 23.16
CA VAL A 245 10.79 -5.16 22.65
C VAL A 245 9.56 -5.21 23.56
N ASP A 246 9.77 -5.24 24.87
CA ASP A 246 8.68 -5.27 25.87
C ASP A 246 7.85 -3.97 25.88
N ARG A 247 8.39 -2.85 25.36
CA ARG A 247 7.68 -1.57 25.24
C ARG A 247 7.00 -1.35 23.90
N LEU A 248 7.53 -1.93 22.81
CA LEU A 248 7.09 -1.66 21.43
C LEU A 248 6.24 -2.80 20.82
N ASP A 249 6.00 -3.87 21.57
CA ASP A 249 5.09 -4.98 21.27
C ASP A 249 5.22 -5.54 19.85
N GLY A 250 6.45 -5.61 19.35
CA GLY A 250 6.76 -6.20 18.04
C GLY A 250 6.27 -5.41 16.83
N ILE A 251 5.86 -4.15 17.00
CA ILE A 251 5.46 -3.29 15.89
C ILE A 251 6.71 -2.87 15.10
N VAL A 252 6.88 -3.47 13.92
CA VAL A 252 8.09 -3.37 13.10
C VAL A 252 8.56 -1.93 12.89
N GLY A 253 7.67 -1.01 12.50
CA GLY A 253 8.05 0.37 12.23
C GLY A 253 8.50 1.14 13.48
N TRP A 254 8.07 0.76 14.68
CA TRP A 254 8.60 1.34 15.92
C TRP A 254 9.96 0.76 16.27
N LEU A 255 10.18 -0.53 16.07
CA LEU A 255 11.51 -1.15 16.21
C LEU A 255 12.52 -0.53 15.23
N THR A 256 12.11 -0.31 13.98
CA THR A 256 12.91 0.37 12.96
C THR A 256 13.22 1.81 13.38
N TYR A 257 12.22 2.56 13.85
CA TYR A 257 12.42 3.93 14.33
C TYR A 257 13.41 3.98 15.50
N TYR A 258 13.24 3.08 16.47
CA TYR A 258 14.15 2.99 17.61
C TYR A 258 15.58 2.71 17.16
N GLY A 259 15.77 1.68 16.35
CA GLY A 259 17.07 1.30 15.82
C GLY A 259 17.73 2.45 15.03
N TYR A 260 16.96 3.18 14.23
CA TYR A 260 17.47 4.33 13.49
C TYR A 260 17.94 5.44 14.42
N MET A 261 17.12 5.84 15.39
CA MET A 261 17.47 6.91 16.33
C MET A 261 18.67 6.52 17.20
N ARG A 262 18.72 5.27 17.65
CA ARG A 262 19.80 4.77 18.50
C ARG A 262 21.10 4.56 17.74
N ALA A 263 21.06 3.85 16.61
CA ALA A 263 22.26 3.45 15.86
C ALA A 263 22.80 4.52 14.91
N VAL A 264 21.91 5.32 14.30
CA VAL A 264 22.29 6.32 13.27
C VAL A 264 22.42 7.72 13.86
N ARG A 265 21.49 8.10 14.75
CA ARG A 265 21.48 9.45 15.35
C ARG A 265 22.19 9.52 16.69
N GLY A 266 22.54 8.37 17.30
CA GLY A 266 23.22 8.32 18.59
C GLY A 266 22.35 8.83 19.76
N VAL A 267 21.03 8.86 19.59
CA VAL A 267 20.09 9.36 20.60
C VAL A 267 19.96 8.35 21.74
N LYS A 268 19.84 8.84 22.98
CA LYS A 268 19.73 7.98 24.16
C LYS A 268 18.36 7.30 24.22
N PRO A 269 18.25 6.06 24.71
CA PRO A 269 16.99 5.30 24.74
C PRO A 269 15.79 6.09 25.29
N VAL A 270 15.98 6.78 26.42
CA VAL A 270 14.94 7.59 27.08
C VAL A 270 14.36 8.67 26.17
N GLU A 271 15.20 9.34 25.38
CA GLU A 271 14.78 10.38 24.44
C GLU A 271 13.99 9.77 23.28
N VAL A 272 14.44 8.62 22.75
CA VAL A 272 13.73 7.89 21.70
C VAL A 272 12.33 7.46 22.15
N TYR A 273 12.19 6.98 23.40
CA TYR A 273 10.89 6.60 23.94
C TYR A 273 9.92 7.78 24.05
N ASN A 274 10.40 8.94 24.49
CA ASN A 274 9.57 10.14 24.60
C ASN A 274 9.05 10.61 23.23
N GLU A 275 9.90 10.58 22.22
CA GLU A 275 9.52 10.91 20.85
C GLU A 275 8.54 9.89 20.26
N ALA A 276 8.79 8.59 20.45
CA ALA A 276 7.89 7.54 20.00
C ALA A 276 6.50 7.69 20.63
N LEU A 277 6.43 7.98 21.94
CA LEU A 277 5.16 8.26 22.62
C LEU A 277 4.46 9.49 22.06
N ALA A 278 5.18 10.56 21.74
CA ALA A 278 4.60 11.75 21.12
C ALA A 278 3.98 11.42 19.75
N LEU A 279 4.70 10.67 18.91
CA LEU A 279 4.22 10.25 17.59
C LEU A 279 3.00 9.31 17.69
N ILE A 280 3.02 8.33 18.61
CA ILE A 280 1.88 7.44 18.87
C ILE A 280 0.65 8.26 19.27
N ASN A 281 0.81 9.23 20.19
CA ASN A 281 -0.28 10.07 20.63
C ASN A 281 -0.88 10.92 19.51
N GLU A 282 -0.04 11.46 18.61
CA GLU A 282 -0.50 12.20 17.44
C GLU A 282 -1.26 11.29 16.45
N GLU A 283 -0.75 10.09 16.18
CA GLU A 283 -1.41 9.11 15.32
C GLU A 283 -2.76 8.67 15.88
N LEU A 284 -2.85 8.43 17.19
CA LEU A 284 -4.09 8.11 17.89
C LEU A 284 -5.10 9.26 17.81
N ARG A 285 -4.66 10.52 17.98
CA ARG A 285 -5.54 11.69 17.83
C ARG A 285 -6.09 11.81 16.41
N SER A 286 -5.26 11.57 15.39
CA SER A 286 -5.68 11.57 13.99
C SER A 286 -6.67 10.45 13.68
N LEU A 287 -6.46 9.25 14.24
CA LEU A 287 -7.42 8.14 14.14
C LEU A 287 -8.76 8.45 14.83
N LEU A 288 -8.73 9.06 16.02
CA LEU A 288 -9.94 9.39 16.76
C LEU A 288 -10.71 10.57 16.16
N SER A 289 -10.02 11.60 15.65
CA SER A 289 -10.68 12.68 14.90
C SER A 289 -11.38 12.10 13.68
N ARG A 290 -10.66 11.21 12.98
CA ARG A 290 -11.13 10.13 12.11
C ARG A 290 -12.56 9.69 12.48
N SER A 291 -12.60 8.86 13.52
CA SER A 291 -13.80 8.25 14.09
C SER A 291 -14.91 9.22 14.50
N ARG A 292 -14.60 10.42 14.99
CA ARG A 292 -15.61 11.38 15.48
C ARG A 292 -16.32 12.14 14.36
N TYR A 293 -15.60 12.50 13.29
CA TYR A 293 -16.26 12.98 12.06
C TYR A 293 -17.15 11.90 11.42
N TYR A 294 -16.92 10.62 11.75
CA TYR A 294 -17.71 9.50 11.25
C TYR A 294 -19.01 9.24 12.03
N ALA A 295 -19.14 9.68 13.29
CA ALA A 295 -20.38 9.53 14.05
C ALA A 295 -21.42 10.65 13.78
N ALA A 296 -20.97 11.81 13.27
CA ALA A 296 -21.83 12.96 13.00
C ALA A 296 -22.41 13.01 11.57
N GLY A 297 -22.05 12.02 10.73
CA GLY A 297 -22.51 11.91 9.34
C GLY A 297 -23.28 10.63 9.02
N ALA A 298 -23.69 9.87 10.04
CA ALA A 298 -24.60 8.73 9.93
C ALA A 298 -26.03 9.15 10.27
#